data_AF-A0A7Y9F301-F1
#
_entry.id   AF-A0A7Y9F301-F1
#
_cell.length_a   1.000
_cell.length_b   1.000
_cell.length_c   1.000
_cell.angle_alpha   90.00
_cell.angle_beta   90.00
_cell.angle_gamma   90.00
#
_symmetry.space_group_name_H-M   'P 1'
#
loop_
_entity.id
_entity.type
_entity.pdbx_description
1 polymer ?
#
loop_
_entity_poly.entity_id
_entity_poly.type
_entity_poly.pdbx_seq_one_letter_code
_entity_poly.pdbx_strand_id
1 'polypeptide(L)'
;MKIAALDPFQGYKSAIDDQLEDAVAVLDAFHVVKLGTAAVDECRRRVQQETLGHRGRKGDPLYGIQKLLRAGAEKLTDKQWTRFENAIAARLEEHLVVYVASCA
;
A
#
# COMPACT_ATOMS: atom_id res chain seq x y z
N MET A 1 -17.91 22.84 14.98
CA MET A 1 -17.03 21.66 14.85
C MET A 1 -15.82 22.07 14.03
N LYS A 2 -14.60 21.98 14.60
CA LYS A 2 -13.35 22.27 13.89
C LYS A 2 -12.65 20.93 13.63
N ILE A 3 -12.26 20.67 12.39
CA ILE A 3 -11.57 19.44 11.97
C ILE A 3 -10.15 19.85 11.58
N ALA A 4 -9.15 19.20 12.19
CA ALA A 4 -7.75 19.35 11.84
C ALA A 4 -7.22 18.00 11.34
N ALA A 5 -6.67 17.99 10.12
CA ALA A 5 -5.95 16.84 9.59
C ALA A 5 -4.50 16.90 10.10
N LEU A 6 -4.03 15.82 10.72
CA LEU A 6 -2.72 15.77 11.37
C LEU A 6 -1.83 14.72 10.70
N ASP A 7 -0.55 15.08 10.55
CA ASP A 7 0.52 14.13 10.26
C ASP A 7 0.62 13.11 11.43
N PRO A 8 0.78 11.80 11.18
CA PRO A 8 1.08 10.76 12.18
C PRO A 8 2.44 10.92 12.90
N PHE A 9 2.90 12.15 13.10
CA PHE A 9 4.02 12.46 13.98
C PHE A 9 3.53 12.61 15.42
N GLN A 10 4.12 11.83 16.33
CA GLN A 10 3.71 11.73 17.73
C GLN A 10 3.77 13.06 18.51
N GLY A 11 4.58 14.02 18.04
CA GLY A 11 4.69 15.35 18.64
C GLY A 11 3.44 16.20 18.49
N TYR A 12 2.62 16.02 17.44
CA TYR A 12 1.41 16.82 17.24
C TYR A 12 0.22 16.32 18.08
N LYS A 13 0.18 15.02 18.36
CA LYS A 13 -0.85 14.43 19.23
C LYS A 13 -0.79 14.98 20.64
N SER A 14 0.43 15.08 21.19
CA SER A 14 0.67 15.59 22.55
C SER A 14 0.30 17.08 22.69
N ALA A 15 0.50 17.89 21.65
CA ALA A 15 0.21 19.33 21.67
C ALA A 15 -1.30 19.66 21.55
N ILE A 16 -2.10 18.73 21.02
CA ILE A 16 -3.55 18.92 20.84
C ILE A 16 -4.31 18.46 22.08
N ASP A 17 -3.91 17.34 22.69
CA ASP A 17 -4.46 16.88 23.97
C ASP A 17 -4.26 17.93 25.08
N ASP A 18 -3.16 18.69 25.05
CA ASP A 18 -2.85 19.74 26.04
C ASP A 18 -3.59 21.09 25.82
N GLN A 19 -4.12 21.39 24.62
CA GLN A 19 -4.65 22.74 24.31
C GLN A 19 -6.05 22.79 23.67
N LEU A 20 -6.64 21.68 23.22
CA LEU A 20 -7.92 21.69 22.50
C LEU A 20 -8.81 20.50 22.92
N GLU A 21 -9.57 20.67 24.02
CA GLU A 21 -10.53 19.68 24.56
C GLU A 21 -11.61 19.22 23.55
N ASP A 22 -11.81 19.92 22.43
CA ASP A 22 -12.92 19.69 21.48
C ASP A 22 -12.48 19.40 20.02
N ALA A 23 -11.25 18.95 19.78
CA ALA A 23 -10.75 18.63 18.43
C ALA A 23 -10.73 17.12 18.14
N VAL A 24 -11.42 16.66 17.10
CA VAL A 24 -11.30 15.29 16.59
C VAL A 24 -10.06 15.20 15.70
N ALA A 25 -9.05 14.46 16.15
CA ALA A 25 -7.84 14.17 15.37
C ALA A 25 -8.19 13.25 14.20
N VAL A 26 -8.11 13.76 12.97
CA VAL A 26 -8.26 12.98 11.74
C VAL A 26 -6.86 12.77 11.14
N LEU A 27 -6.50 11.53 10.83
CA LEU A 27 -5.24 11.24 10.15
C LEU A 27 -5.26 11.89 8.77
N ASP A 28 -4.19 12.60 8.43
CA ASP A 28 -4.07 13.22 7.13
C ASP A 28 -4.07 12.16 6.01
N ALA A 29 -4.93 12.37 5.00
CA ALA A 29 -5.17 11.42 3.91
C ALA A 29 -3.90 11.12 3.11
N PHE A 30 -2.97 12.08 2.99
CA PHE A 30 -1.68 11.85 2.34
C PHE A 30 -0.85 10.79 3.06
N HIS A 31 -0.86 10.81 4.40
CA HIS A 31 -0.12 9.87 5.22
C HIS A 31 -0.75 8.47 5.23
N VAL A 32 -2.09 8.38 5.22
CA VAL A 32 -2.81 7.10 5.07
C VAL A 32 -2.44 6.42 3.76
N VAL A 33 -2.51 7.14 2.64
CA VAL A 33 -2.16 6.59 1.31
C VAL A 33 -0.69 6.17 1.26
N LYS A 34 0.21 6.95 1.87
CA LYS A 34 1.63 6.60 1.97
C LYS A 34 1.87 5.32 2.77
N LEU A 35 1.18 5.15 3.90
CA LEU A 35 1.29 3.95 4.72
C LEU A 35 0.75 2.71 4.01
N GLY A 36 -0.41 2.80 3.37
CA GLY A 36 -0.98 1.69 2.59
C GLY A 36 -0.06 1.27 1.44
N THR A 37 0.44 2.23 0.66
CA THR A 37 1.37 1.93 -0.44
C THR A 37 2.70 1.35 0.03
N ALA A 38 3.18 1.72 1.23
CA ALA A 38 4.37 1.13 1.83
C ALA A 38 4.14 -0.33 2.26
N ALA A 39 3.00 -0.61 2.91
CA ALA A 39 2.63 -1.96 3.34
C ALA A 39 2.54 -2.94 2.14
N VAL A 40 1.95 -2.49 1.03
CA VAL A 40 1.89 -3.27 -0.21
C VAL A 40 3.29 -3.57 -0.78
N ASP A 41 4.20 -2.58 -0.83
CA ASP A 41 5.56 -2.83 -1.32
C ASP A 41 6.36 -3.75 -0.39
N GLU A 42 6.17 -3.65 0.92
CA GLU A 42 6.79 -4.57 1.89
C GLU A 42 6.30 -6.00 1.70
N CYS A 43 4.97 -6.21 1.64
CA CYS A 43 4.38 -7.52 1.39
C CYS A 43 4.92 -8.13 0.08
N ARG A 44 4.93 -7.34 -1.00
CA ARG A 44 5.47 -7.75 -2.30
C ARG A 44 6.95 -8.15 -2.21
N ARG A 45 7.77 -7.38 -1.50
CA ARG A 45 9.21 -7.66 -1.33
C ARG A 45 9.46 -8.91 -0.51
N ARG A 46 8.68 -9.11 0.56
CA ARG A 46 8.75 -10.31 1.39
C ARG A 46 8.43 -11.56 0.57
N VAL A 47 7.30 -11.58 -0.12
CA VAL A 47 6.89 -12.71 -0.99
C VAL A 47 7.95 -12.99 -2.05
N GLN A 48 8.53 -11.96 -2.69
CA GLN A 48 9.61 -12.18 -3.65
C GLN A 48 10.87 -12.77 -3.03
N GLN A 49 11.27 -12.31 -1.84
CA GLN A 49 12.42 -12.88 -1.14
C GLN A 49 12.18 -14.34 -0.77
N GLU A 50 11.00 -14.65 -0.25
CA GLU A 50 10.62 -16.01 0.17
C GLU A 50 10.53 -16.97 -1.02
N THR A 51 10.00 -16.52 -2.16
CA THR A 51 9.76 -17.38 -3.32
C THR A 51 10.91 -17.46 -4.31
N LEU A 52 11.70 -16.38 -4.47
CA LEU A 52 12.76 -16.27 -5.48
C LEU A 52 14.16 -16.05 -4.88
N GLY A 53 14.28 -15.85 -3.57
CA GLY A 53 15.56 -15.60 -2.90
C GLY A 53 16.18 -14.22 -3.21
N HIS A 54 15.41 -13.30 -3.79
CA HIS A 54 15.86 -11.93 -4.04
C HIS A 54 14.72 -10.91 -3.98
N ARG A 55 15.07 -9.65 -3.69
CA ARG A 55 14.13 -8.51 -3.53
C ARG A 55 13.23 -8.22 -4.74
N GLY A 56 13.65 -8.61 -5.95
CA GLY A 56 12.95 -8.34 -7.20
C GLY A 56 13.84 -7.82 -8.32
N ARG A 57 13.66 -8.33 -9.54
CA ARG A 57 14.41 -7.97 -10.75
C ARG A 57 13.49 -7.97 -11.98
N LYS A 58 13.99 -7.42 -13.08
CA LYS A 58 13.30 -7.47 -14.38
C LYS A 58 13.07 -8.93 -14.77
N GLY A 59 11.81 -9.27 -15.06
CA GLY A 59 11.37 -10.64 -15.38
C GLY A 59 10.48 -11.23 -14.29
N ASP A 60 10.64 -10.80 -13.05
CA ASP A 60 9.80 -11.34 -11.97
C ASP A 60 8.37 -10.83 -12.09
N PRO A 61 7.36 -11.71 -11.87
CA PRO A 61 5.96 -11.34 -12.02
C PRO A 61 5.56 -10.14 -11.14
N LEU A 62 5.81 -10.22 -9.83
CA LEU A 62 5.47 -9.17 -8.88
C LEU A 62 6.27 -7.87 -9.07
N TYR A 63 7.52 -7.96 -9.53
CA TYR A 63 8.33 -6.77 -9.85
C TYR A 63 7.76 -6.07 -11.08
N GLY A 64 7.29 -6.83 -12.07
CA GLY A 64 6.68 -6.31 -13.29
C GLY A 64 5.41 -5.49 -13.05
N ILE A 65 4.67 -5.76 -11.98
CA ILE A 65 3.39 -5.09 -11.66
C ILE A 65 3.48 -4.08 -10.51
N GLN A 66 4.69 -3.75 -10.01
CA GLN A 66 4.88 -2.87 -8.84
C GLN A 66 4.18 -1.49 -8.94
N LYS A 67 4.01 -0.96 -10.16
CA LYS A 67 3.28 0.30 -10.37
C LYS A 67 1.76 0.11 -10.38
N LEU A 68 1.29 -1.05 -10.85
CA LEU A 68 -0.14 -1.38 -10.89
C LEU A 68 -0.70 -1.61 -9.48
N LEU A 69 0.10 -2.23 -8.60
CA LEU A 69 -0.22 -2.42 -7.18
C LEU A 69 -0.44 -1.12 -6.39
N ARG A 70 -0.05 0.04 -6.94
CA ARG A 70 -0.21 1.36 -6.33
C ARG A 70 -1.22 2.25 -7.05
N ALA A 71 -1.79 1.75 -8.14
CA ALA A 71 -2.85 2.44 -8.85
C ALA A 71 -4.21 2.02 -8.28
N GLY A 72 -5.16 2.95 -8.27
CA GLY A 72 -6.55 2.61 -8.01
C GLY A 72 -7.05 1.64 -9.09
N ALA A 73 -7.84 0.64 -8.68
CA ALA A 73 -8.42 -0.37 -9.56
C ALA A 73 -9.18 0.25 -10.76
N GLU A 74 -9.85 1.38 -10.52
CA GLU A 74 -10.59 2.16 -11.51
C GLU A 74 -9.71 2.82 -12.58
N LYS A 75 -8.40 2.89 -12.35
CA LYS A 75 -7.42 3.51 -13.27
C LYS A 75 -6.69 2.49 -14.13
N LEU A 76 -6.93 1.21 -13.92
CA LEU A 76 -6.30 0.13 -14.68
C LEU A 76 -7.09 -0.13 -15.96
N THR A 77 -6.40 -0.08 -17.09
CA THR A 77 -6.92 -0.55 -18.38
C THR A 77 -7.01 -2.08 -18.40
N ASP A 78 -7.81 -2.65 -19.30
CA ASP A 78 -7.94 -4.10 -19.47
C ASP A 78 -6.60 -4.80 -19.67
N LYS A 79 -5.68 -4.17 -20.41
CA LYS A 79 -4.33 -4.69 -20.63
C LYS A 79 -3.50 -4.70 -19.34
N GLN A 80 -3.68 -3.71 -18.47
CA GLN A 80 -3.02 -3.68 -17.17
C GLN A 80 -3.62 -4.72 -16.23
N TRP A 81 -4.94 -4.91 -16.25
CA TRP A 81 -5.61 -6.00 -15.53
C TRP A 81 -5.13 -7.36 -15.97
N THR A 82 -5.07 -7.64 -17.27
CA THR A 82 -4.53 -8.91 -17.80
C THR A 82 -3.09 -9.14 -17.32
N ARG A 83 -2.25 -8.10 -17.32
CA ARG A 83 -0.87 -8.21 -16.81
C ARG A 83 -0.83 -8.46 -15.31
N PHE A 84 -1.73 -7.84 -14.57
CA PHE A 84 -1.89 -8.03 -13.13
C PHE A 84 -2.28 -9.46 -12.81
N GLU A 85 -3.35 -9.96 -13.42
CA GLU A 85 -3.86 -11.32 -13.27
C GLU A 85 -2.79 -12.36 -13.61
N ASN A 86 -2.09 -12.20 -14.74
CA ASN A 86 -0.98 -13.07 -15.11
C ASN A 86 0.13 -13.09 -14.06
N ALA A 87 0.44 -11.94 -13.45
CA ALA A 87 1.45 -11.87 -12.42
C ALA A 87 1.01 -12.55 -11.11
N ILE A 88 -0.26 -12.45 -10.73
CA ILE A 88 -0.82 -13.18 -9.58
C ILE A 88 -0.87 -14.68 -9.87
N ALA A 89 -1.36 -15.09 -11.04
CA ALA A 89 -1.50 -16.48 -11.45
C ALA A 89 -0.15 -17.22 -11.57
N ALA A 90 0.95 -16.50 -11.81
CA ALA A 90 2.29 -17.09 -11.93
C ALA A 90 2.72 -17.92 -10.71
N ARG A 91 2.25 -17.55 -9.51
CA ARG A 91 2.45 -18.29 -8.24
C ARG A 91 1.27 -18.00 -7.32
N LEU A 92 0.09 -18.51 -7.69
CA LEU A 92 -1.19 -18.08 -7.10
C LEU A 92 -1.21 -18.16 -5.57
N GLU A 93 -0.73 -19.27 -5.00
CA GLU A 93 -0.73 -19.50 -3.55
C GLU A 93 0.09 -18.43 -2.83
N GLU A 94 1.28 -18.10 -3.34
CA GLU A 94 2.17 -17.15 -2.70
C GLU A 94 1.85 -15.70 -3.05
N HIS A 95 1.34 -15.41 -4.25
CA HIS A 95 1.09 -14.05 -4.74
C HIS A 95 -0.26 -13.48 -4.31
N LEU A 96 -1.24 -14.32 -3.95
CA LEU A 96 -2.56 -13.86 -3.54
C LEU A 96 -2.51 -12.89 -2.35
N VAL A 97 -1.59 -13.10 -1.40
CA VAL A 97 -1.41 -12.20 -0.25
C VAL A 97 -1.04 -10.76 -0.66
N VAL A 98 -0.34 -10.60 -1.79
CA VAL A 98 0.03 -9.28 -2.32
C VAL A 98 -1.20 -8.59 -2.93
N TYR A 99 -2.08 -9.34 -3.59
CA TYR A 99 -3.35 -8.82 -4.10
C TYR A 99 -4.26 -8.37 -2.95
N VAL A 100 -4.44 -9.23 -1.94
CA VAL A 100 -5.25 -8.89 -0.76
C VAL A 100 -4.73 -7.65 -0.06
N ALA A 101 -3.41 -7.53 0.12
CA ALA A 101 -2.79 -6.34 0.69
C ALA A 101 -3.03 -5.06 -0.15
N SER A 102 -3.17 -5.19 -1.48
CA SER A 102 -3.43 -4.05 -2.37
C SER A 102 -4.90 -3.60 -2.42
N CYS A 103 -5.82 -4.39 -1.87
CA CYS A 103 -7.25 -4.09 -1.84
C CYS A 103 -7.74 -3.51 -0.50
N ALA A 104 -6.85 -3.40 0.50
CA ALA A 104 -7.13 -2.83 1.82
C ALA A 104 -6.96 -1.30 1.84
#